data_AF-A0A5K1HPM9-F1
#
_entry.id   AF-A0A5K1HPM9-F1
#
_cell.length_a   1.000
_cell.length_b   1.000
_cell.length_c   1.000
_cell.angle_alpha   90.00
_cell.angle_beta   90.00
_cell.angle_gamma   90.00
#
_symmetry.space_group_name_H-M   'P 1'
#
loop_
_entity.id
_entity.type
_entity.pdbx_description
1 polymer ?
#
loop_
_entity_poly.entity_id
_entity_poly.type
_entity_poly.pdbx_seq_one_letter_code
_entity_poly.pdbx_strand_id
1 'polypeptide(L)' 'MGIGRRSKELFMVDFGLCKRFRDQNTRLFLPYKESISMVGTIRYSSLNSHLGIDQTRRDD' A
#
# COMPACT_ATOMS: atom_id res chain seq x y z
N MET A 1 -16.62 9.52 0.39
CA MET A 1 -17.02 10.75 1.09
C MET A 1 -17.90 10.39 2.28
N GLY A 2 -17.82 11.13 3.38
CA GLY A 2 -18.75 10.97 4.50
C GLY A 2 -20.17 11.42 4.15
N ILE A 3 -21.09 11.22 5.10
CA ILE A 3 -22.50 11.66 4.99
C ILE A 3 -22.80 12.75 6.02
N GLY A 4 -23.85 13.54 5.76
CA GLY A 4 -24.32 14.60 6.67
C GLY A 4 -23.22 15.62 6.98
N ARG A 5 -22.94 15.84 8.26
CA ARG A 5 -21.92 16.81 8.73
C ARG A 5 -20.51 16.51 8.24
N ARG A 6 -20.23 15.26 7.84
CA ARG A 6 -18.93 14.79 7.34
C ARG A 6 -18.87 14.71 5.80
N SER A 7 -19.79 15.36 5.10
CA SER A 7 -19.87 15.30 3.63
C SER A 7 -18.63 15.79 2.90
N LYS A 8 -17.79 16.58 3.57
CA LYS A 8 -16.51 17.09 3.06
C LYS A 8 -15.30 16.22 3.43
N GLU A 9 -15.50 15.16 4.19
CA GLU A 9 -14.42 14.27 4.63
C GLU A 9 -14.24 13.10 3.64
N LEU A 10 -12.99 12.87 3.25
CA LEU A 10 -12.55 11.69 2.50
C LEU A 10 -12.09 10.61 3.49
N PHE A 11 -12.50 9.37 3.23
CA PHE A 11 -12.11 8.21 4.04
C PHE A 11 -11.35 7.24 3.16
N MET A 12 -10.27 6.68 3.69
CA MET A 12 -9.63 5.50 3.13
C MET A 12 -10.31 4.26 3.70
N VAL A 13 -10.66 3.32 2.84
CA VAL A 13 -11.35 2.07 3.17
C VAL A 13 -10.62 0.91 2.49
N ASP A 14 -11.00 -0.31 2.85
CA ASP A 14 -10.40 -1.55 2.33
C ASP A 14 -8.89 -1.67 2.61
N PHE A 15 -8.57 -2.04 3.85
CA PHE A 15 -7.20 -2.32 4.29
C PHE A 15 -6.82 -3.80 4.09
N GLY A 16 -7.55 -4.56 3.28
CA GLY A 16 -7.37 -6.01 3.13
C GLY A 16 -6.02 -6.42 2.53
N LEU A 17 -5.41 -5.54 1.74
CA LEU A 17 -4.08 -5.73 1.14
C LEU A 17 -2.96 -4.96 1.86
N CYS A 18 -3.28 -4.25 2.94
CA CYS A 18 -2.28 -3.45 3.63
C CYS A 18 -1.21 -4.35 4.27
N LYS A 19 0.05 -3.90 4.15
CA LYS A 19 1.21 -4.60 4.67
C LYS A 19 2.08 -3.66 5.49
N ARG A 20 2.66 -4.18 6.57
CA ARG A 20 3.66 -3.47 7.36
C ARG A 20 4.94 -3.32 6.54
N PHE A 21 5.41 -2.09 6.30
CA PHE A 21 6.65 -1.81 5.52
C PHE A 21 7.90 -1.62 6.40
N ARG A 22 7.72 -1.48 7.71
CA ARG A 22 8.80 -1.30 8.70
C ARG A 22 8.46 -1.94 10.02
N ASP A 23 9.46 -2.26 10.81
CA ASP A 23 9.26 -2.63 12.19
C ASP A 23 8.78 -1.42 13.04
N GLN A 24 7.81 -1.62 13.93
CA GLN A 24 7.19 -0.57 14.74
C GLN A 24 8.10 -0.12 15.88
N ASN A 25 8.89 -1.04 16.44
CA ASN A 25 9.74 -0.76 17.61
C ASN A 25 11.05 -0.12 17.18
N THR A 26 11.74 -0.74 16.22
CA THR A 26 13.06 -0.31 15.72
C THR A 26 12.97 0.72 14.61
N ARG A 27 11.79 0.89 13.99
CA ARG A 27 11.55 1.75 12.81
C ARG A 27 12.38 1.37 11.57
N LEU A 28 13.02 0.20 11.58
CA LEU A 28 13.80 -0.31 10.46
C LEU A 28 12.88 -0.78 9.32
N PHE A 29 13.28 -0.49 8.08
CA PHE A 29 12.56 -0.94 6.89
C PHE A 29 12.65 -2.45 6.74
N LEU A 30 11.60 -3.04 6.15
CA LEU A 30 11.70 -4.43 5.70
C LEU A 30 12.76 -4.56 4.59
N PRO A 31 13.44 -5.71 4.51
CA PRO A 31 14.40 -5.98 3.44
C PRO A 31 13.74 -5.91 2.07
N TYR A 32 14.53 -5.54 1.08
CA TYR A 32 14.16 -5.63 -0.33
C TYR A 32 13.84 -7.08 -0.72
N LYS A 33 12.77 -7.28 -1.48
CA LYS A 33 12.34 -8.59 -1.97
C LYS A 33 11.80 -8.48 -3.39
N GLU A 34 12.07 -9.50 -4.19
CA GLU A 34 11.60 -9.65 -5.57
C GLU A 34 10.78 -10.93 -5.73
N SER A 35 10.28 -11.15 -6.94
CA SER A 35 9.48 -12.32 -7.31
C SER A 35 8.21 -12.47 -6.46
N ILE A 36 7.62 -11.36 -6.06
CA ILE A 36 6.31 -11.35 -5.39
C ILE A 36 5.22 -11.32 -6.44
N SER A 37 4.19 -12.15 -6.26
CA SER A 37 2.99 -12.11 -7.08
C SER A 37 2.34 -10.72 -7.03
N MET A 38 1.93 -10.20 -8.18
CA MET A 38 1.28 -8.91 -8.25
C MET A 38 -0.03 -8.93 -7.46
N VAL A 39 -0.24 -7.93 -6.61
CA VAL A 39 -1.44 -7.75 -5.79
C VAL A 39 -2.08 -6.39 -6.08
N GLY A 40 -3.39 -6.28 -5.85
CA GLY A 40 -4.14 -5.04 -6.05
C GLY A 40 -4.61 -4.82 -7.48
N THR A 41 -4.97 -3.58 -7.80
CA THR A 41 -5.58 -3.22 -9.09
C THR A 41 -4.50 -2.82 -10.10
N ILE A 42 -4.35 -3.62 -11.16
CA ILE A 42 -3.33 -3.47 -12.23
C ILE A 42 -3.23 -2.04 -12.77
N ARG A 43 -4.37 -1.34 -12.90
CA ARG A 43 -4.44 0.00 -13.48
C ARG A 43 -3.69 1.06 -12.66
N TYR A 44 -3.59 0.88 -11.34
CA TYR A 44 -3.03 1.87 -10.42
C TYR A 44 -1.71 1.41 -9.77
N SER A 45 -1.25 0.20 -10.08
CA SER A 45 -0.01 -0.32 -9.52
C SER A 45 1.22 0.35 -10.13
N SER A 46 2.27 0.49 -9.33
CA SER A 46 3.56 1.03 -9.77
C SER A 46 4.29 0.09 -10.74
N LEU A 47 5.27 0.64 -11.47
CA LEU A 47 6.16 -0.16 -12.32
C LEU A 47 6.92 -1.23 -11.52
N ASN A 48 7.29 -0.95 -10.26
CA ASN A 48 7.96 -1.92 -9.41
C ASN A 48 7.07 -3.12 -9.09
N SER A 49 5.78 -2.87 -8.83
CA SER A 49 4.79 -3.94 -8.62
C SER A 49 4.63 -4.80 -9.87
N HIS A 50 4.62 -4.19 -11.07
CA HIS A 50 4.63 -4.93 -12.33
C HIS A 50 5.90 -5.78 -12.54
N LEU A 51 7.04 -5.33 -12.02
CA LEU A 51 8.31 -6.07 -12.03
C LEU A 51 8.41 -7.12 -10.92
N GLY A 52 7.36 -7.31 -10.10
CA GLY A 52 7.37 -8.27 -8.99
C GLY A 52 8.25 -7.87 -7.81
N ILE A 53 8.59 -6.58 -7.70
CA ILE A 53 9.33 -6.01 -6.57
C ILE A 53 8.35 -5.70 -5.44
N ASP A 54 8.73 -6.02 -4.20
CA ASP A 54 7.91 -5.77 -3.02
C ASP A 54 7.57 -4.29 -2.85
N GLN A 55 6.30 -4.00 -2.57
CA GLN A 55 5.80 -2.63 -2.49
C GLN A 55 6.30 -1.95 -1.21
N THR A 56 6.62 -0.66 -1.35
CA THR A 56 7.01 0.22 -0.26
C THR A 56 6.22 1.53 -0.34
N ARG A 57 6.47 2.46 0.58
CA ARG A 57 5.79 3.79 0.59
C ARG A 57 5.90 4.61 -0.70
N ARG A 58 6.83 4.27 -1.62
CA ARG A 58 6.97 4.97 -2.91
C ARG A 58 5.93 4.49 -3.94
N ASP A 59 5.32 3.33 -3.67
CA ASP A 59 4.40 2.64 -4.57
C ASP A 59 2.93 2.94 -4.21
N ASP A 60 2.70 3.57 -3.05
CA ASP A 60 1.46 4.25 -2.64
C ASP A 60 1.51 5.72 -3.08
#